data_AF-A0A4R2BLT3-F1
#
_entry.id   AF-A0A4R2BLT3-F1
#
_cell.length_a   1.000
_cell.length_b   1.000
_cell.length_c   1.000
_cell.angle_alpha   90.00
_cell.angle_beta   90.00
_cell.angle_gamma   90.00
#
_symmetry.space_group_name_H-M   'P 1'
#
loop_
_entity.id
_entity.type
_entity.pdbx_description
1 polymer ?
#
loop_
_entity_poly.entity_id
_entity_poly.type
_entity_poly.pdbx_seq_one_letter_code
_entity_poly.pdbx_strand_id
1 'polypeptide(L)' 'MAMDLTLQQLVENLPKSLLNASDRDLEGFQKIIEETVKLREGHRNLQRMVKNFSTSTIQRS' A
#
# COMPACT_ATOMS: atom_id res chain seq x y z
N MET A 1 0.06 -18.63 1.59
CA MET A 1 1.13 -19.11 0.69
C MET A 1 2.09 -17.96 0.51
N ALA A 2 3.31 -18.06 1.04
CA ALA A 2 4.37 -17.14 0.64
C ALA A 2 4.71 -17.47 -0.82
N MET A 3 4.77 -16.47 -1.69
CA MET A 3 5.27 -16.68 -3.05
C MET A 3 6.77 -16.95 -2.94
N ASP A 4 7.21 -18.16 -3.27
CA ASP A 4 8.63 -18.47 -3.44
C ASP A 4 9.11 -17.83 -4.75
N LEU A 5 9.46 -16.54 -4.65
CA LEU A 5 10.09 -15.80 -5.74
C LEU A 5 11.60 -16.06 -5.70
N THR A 6 12.18 -16.38 -6.85
CA THR A 6 13.63 -16.43 -6.97
C THR A 6 14.21 -15.00 -6.88
N LEU A 7 15.47 -14.87 -6.45
CA LEU A 7 16.15 -13.56 -6.43
C LEU A 7 16.14 -12.89 -7.81
N GLN A 8 16.24 -13.67 -8.87
CA GLN A 8 16.14 -13.19 -10.24
C GLN A 8 14.75 -12.60 -10.54
N GLN A 9 13.69 -13.29 -10.16
CA GLN A 9 12.31 -12.80 -10.32
C GLN A 9 12.04 -11.54 -9.49
N LEU A 10 12.65 -11.40 -8.31
CA LEU A 10 12.57 -10.17 -7.53
C LEU A 10 13.22 -8.99 -8.26
N VAL A 11 14.42 -9.19 -8.81
CA VAL A 11 15.17 -8.14 -9.53
C VAL A 11 14.50 -7.75 -10.84
N GLU A 12 13.97 -8.72 -11.60
CA GLU A 12 13.30 -8.46 -12.89
C GLU A 12 12.05 -7.59 -12.75
N ASN A 13 11.39 -7.64 -11.59
CA ASN A 13 10.21 -6.84 -11.30
C ASN A 13 10.52 -5.49 -10.63
N LEU A 14 11.79 -5.22 -10.29
CA LEU A 14 12.18 -3.93 -9.73
C LEU A 14 12.43 -2.90 -10.84
N PRO A 15 11.88 -1.68 -10.72
CA PRO A 15 12.27 -0.56 -11.57
C PRO A 15 13.79 -0.40 -11.61
N LYS A 16 14.37 -0.27 -12.81
CA LYS A 16 15.83 -0.08 -12.99
C LYS A 16 16.38 1.12 -12.22
N SER A 17 15.54 2.13 -11.96
CA SER A 17 15.87 3.28 -11.13
C SER A 17 16.18 2.91 -9.68
N LEU A 18 15.59 1.84 -9.14
CA LEU A 18 15.89 1.33 -7.80
C LEU A 18 17.17 0.50 -7.75
N LEU A 19 17.55 -0.17 -8.84
CA LEU A 19 18.77 -0.98 -8.90
C LEU A 19 20.05 -0.14 -8.83
N ASN A 20 19.97 1.12 -9.28
CA ASN A 20 21.08 2.07 -9.27
C ASN A 20 20.86 3.24 -8.28
N ALA A 21 19.89 3.12 -7.38
CA ALA A 21 19.55 4.16 -6.42
C ALA A 21 20.63 4.26 -5.33
N SER A 22 20.87 5.48 -4.83
CA SER A 22 21.68 5.64 -3.62
C SER A 22 20.87 5.25 -2.38
N ASP A 23 21.55 4.98 -1.25
CA ASP A 23 20.88 4.69 0.03
C ASP A 23 19.88 5.79 0.43
N ARG A 24 20.24 7.07 0.16
CA ARG A 24 19.36 8.22 0.41
C ARG A 24 18.09 8.17 -0.46
N ASP A 25 18.22 7.77 -1.72
CA ASP A 25 17.07 7.64 -2.62
C ASP A 25 16.16 6.49 -2.18
N LEU A 26 16.75 5.37 -1.72
CA LEU A 26 16.01 4.24 -1.17
C LEU A 26 15.25 4.60 0.12
N GLU A 27 15.86 5.36 1.02
CA GLU A 27 15.17 5.89 2.21
C GLU A 27 14.01 6.82 1.85
N GLY A 28 14.22 7.71 0.86
CA GLY A 28 13.15 8.58 0.35
C GLY A 28 12.00 7.78 -0.25
N PHE A 29 12.32 6.74 -1.02
CA PHE A 29 11.34 5.84 -1.60
C PHE A 29 10.59 5.02 -0.54
N GLN A 30 11.29 4.54 0.49
CA GLN A 30 10.66 3.85 1.61
C GLN A 30 9.62 4.74 2.30
N LYS A 31 9.93 6.01 2.56
CA LYS A 31 8.96 6.96 3.14
C LYS A 31 7.73 7.13 2.25
N ILE A 32 7.90 7.18 0.93
CA ILE A 32 6.77 7.25 -0.02
C ILE A 32 5.89 5.99 0.09
N ILE A 33 6.48 4.80 0.19
CA ILE A 33 5.75 3.55 0.37
C ILE A 33 4.96 3.56 1.68
N GLU A 34 5.59 3.98 2.78
CA GLU A 34 4.95 4.05 4.10
C GLU A 34 3.72 4.97 4.09
N GLU A 35 3.85 6.19 3.53
CA GLU A 35 2.72 7.11 3.41
C GLU A 35 1.63 6.59 2.48
N THR A 36 1.99 5.90 1.40
CA THR A 36 1.02 5.25 0.49
C THR A 36 0.22 4.16 1.21
N VAL A 37 0.87 3.35 2.05
CA VAL A 37 0.20 2.34 2.87
C VAL A 37 -0.76 3.00 3.87
N LYS A 38 -0.32 4.04 4.58
CA LYS A 38 -1.18 4.79 5.51
C LYS A 38 -2.42 5.35 4.81
N LEU A 39 -2.25 5.95 3.63
CA LEU A 39 -3.36 6.46 2.82
C LEU A 39 -4.36 5.35 2.46
N ARG A 40 -3.87 4.19 2.01
CA ARG A 40 -4.71 3.04 1.68
C ARG A 40 -5.54 2.56 2.88
N GLU A 41 -4.92 2.45 4.05
CA GLU A 41 -5.64 2.03 5.25
C GLU A 41 -6.64 3.09 5.72
N GLY A 42 -6.30 4.38 5.59
CA GLY A 42 -7.24 5.49 5.81
C GLY A 42 -8.47 5.40 4.91
N HIS A 43 -8.28 5.13 3.62
CA HIS A 43 -9.38 4.94 2.66
C HIS A 43 -10.26 3.73 3.03
N ARG A 44 -9.66 2.59 3.40
CA ARG A 44 -10.41 1.41 3.86
C ARG A 44 -11.24 1.71 5.11
N ASN A 45 -10.68 2.47 6.05
CA ASN A 45 -11.40 2.88 7.25
C ASN A 45 -12.59 3.78 6.92
N LEU A 46 -12.39 4.79 6.06
CA LEU A 46 -13.47 5.66 5.59
C LEU A 46 -14.60 4.86 4.92
N GLN A 47 -14.24 3.94 4.02
CA GLN A 47 -15.21 3.07 3.35
C GLN A 47 -16.04 2.26 4.36
N ARG A 48 -15.42 1.75 5.42
CA ARG A 48 -16.10 1.04 6.51
C ARG A 48 -17.07 1.95 7.26
N MET A 49 -16.63 3.17 7.60
CA MET A 49 -17.48 4.15 8.29
C MET A 49 -18.71 4.53 7.45
N VAL A 50 -18.53 4.79 6.16
CA VAL A 50 -19.63 5.09 5.23
C VAL A 50 -20.62 3.94 5.17
N LYS A 51 -20.15 2.70 5.01
CA LYS A 51 -21.03 1.53 5.01
C LYS A 51 -21.84 1.41 6.30
N ASN A 52 -21.18 1.55 7.45
CA ASN A 52 -21.83 1.46 8.76
C ASN A 52 -22.88 2.55 8.95
N PHE A 53 -22.59 3.77 8.48
CA PHE A 53 -23.54 4.88 8.50
C PHE A 53 -24.77 4.56 7.64
N SER A 54 -24.57 4.19 6.38
CA SER A 54 -25.65 3.83 5.46
C SER A 54 -26.54 2.71 6.01
N THR A 55 -25.96 1.64 6.57
CA THR A 55 -26.74 0.55 7.17
C THR A 55 -27.52 0.99 8.40
N SER A 56 -26.94 1.87 9.22
CA SER A 56 -27.60 2.37 10.44
C SER A 56 -28.78 3.29 10.13
N THR A 57 -28.69 4.11 9.07
CA THR A 57 -29.79 4.99 8.64
C THR A 57 -30.95 4.20 8.05
N ILE A 58 -30.66 3.19 7.21
CA ILE A 58 -31.69 2.34 6.58
C ILE A 58 -32.50 1.58 7.64
N GLN A 59 -31.87 1.11 8.72
CA GLN A 59 -32.58 0.40 9.80
C GLN A 59 -33.46 1.30 10.68
N ARG A 60 -33.29 2.62 10.63
CA ARG A 60 -34.09 3.59 11.40
C ARG A 60 -35.21 4.24 10.58
N SER A 61 -35.29 3.95 9.29
CA SER A 61 -36.32 4.42 8.35
C SER A 61 -37.43 3.38 8.24
#